data_AF-X6PDB7-F1
#
_entry.id   AF-X6PDB7-F1
#
_cell.length_a   1.000
_cell.length_b   1.000
_cell.length_c   1.000
_cell.angle_alpha   90.00
_cell.angle_beta   90.00
_cell.angle_gamma   90.00
#
_symmetry.space_group_name_H-M   'P 1'
#
loop_
_entity.id
_entity.type
_entity.pdbx_description
1 polymer ?
#
loop_
_entity_poly.entity_id
_entity_poly.type
_entity_poly.pdbx_seq_one_letter_code
_entity_poly.pdbx_strand_id
1 'polypeptide(L)'
;MNYVSVWSNISKISNKSNNYNQWIPFTDNHNNPIIIGENNDDYQGARAVIGGSNNHLLFITYSYHNISVFDLNTLQFVKHNYLPTQSMILYHCFVSNQQMNKAKKR
;
A
#
# COMPACT_ATOMS: atom_id res chain seq x y z
N MET A 1 -6.49 -11.24 7.17
CA MET A 1 -7.13 -10.32 8.14
C MET A 1 -8.63 -10.38 7.94
N ASN A 2 -9.40 -10.55 9.02
CA ASN A 2 -10.86 -10.46 8.96
C ASN A 2 -11.26 -9.00 9.15
N TYR A 3 -11.85 -8.40 8.12
CA TYR A 3 -12.32 -7.01 8.17
C TYR A 3 -13.81 -6.95 8.52
N VAL A 4 -14.14 -6.01 9.40
CA VAL A 4 -15.53 -5.61 9.72
C VAL A 4 -15.64 -4.11 9.58
N SER A 5 -16.64 -3.65 8.82
CA SER A 5 -16.85 -2.22 8.62
C SER A 5 -17.21 -1.52 9.92
N VAL A 6 -16.62 -0.35 10.17
CA VAL A 6 -17.01 0.53 11.30
C VAL A 6 -18.46 1.01 11.20
N TRP A 7 -19.07 0.92 10.01
CA TRP A 7 -20.48 1.26 9.77
C TRP A 7 -21.42 0.06 9.87
N SER A 8 -20.91 -1.13 10.16
CA SER A 8 -21.73 -2.34 10.25
C SER A 8 -22.46 -2.42 11.60
N ASN A 9 -23.62 -3.08 11.62
CA ASN A 9 -24.42 -3.19 12.83
C ASN A 9 -23.77 -4.17 13.82
N ILE A 10 -23.11 -3.63 14.83
CA ILE A 10 -22.27 -4.32 15.83
C ILE A 10 -23.03 -5.43 16.57
N SER A 11 -24.35 -5.28 16.73
CA SER A 11 -25.22 -6.26 17.40
C SER A 11 -25.21 -7.66 16.76
N LYS A 12 -24.87 -7.78 15.48
CA LYS A 12 -24.74 -9.08 14.78
C LYS A 12 -23.33 -9.68 14.88
N ILE A 13 -22.34 -8.88 15.28
CA ILE A 13 -20.90 -9.23 15.24
C ILE A 13 -20.41 -9.73 16.60
N SER A 14 -21.02 -9.26 17.70
CA SER A 14 -20.62 -9.56 19.09
C SER A 14 -20.66 -11.04 19.49
N ASN A 15 -21.28 -11.91 18.68
CA ASN A 15 -21.38 -13.35 18.97
C ASN A 15 -20.22 -14.19 18.40
N LYS A 16 -19.23 -13.58 17.73
CA LYS A 16 -18.04 -14.26 17.19
C LYS A 16 -16.76 -13.70 17.82
N SER A 17 -15.85 -14.60 18.21
CA SER A 17 -14.53 -14.31 18.81
C SER A 17 -13.83 -13.08 18.18
N ASN A 18 -13.45 -12.12 19.03
CA ASN A 18 -13.28 -10.70 18.77
C ASN A 18 -12.00 -10.25 18.01
N ASN A 19 -11.49 -11.02 17.04
CA ASN A 19 -10.24 -10.67 16.33
C ASN A 19 -10.48 -10.04 14.95
N TYR A 20 -11.34 -9.02 14.89
CA TYR A 20 -11.60 -8.26 13.67
C TYR A 20 -10.74 -7.00 13.60
N ASN A 21 -10.39 -6.57 12.39
CA ASN A 21 -9.64 -5.34 12.13
C ASN A 21 -8.29 -5.24 12.86
N GLN A 22 -7.73 -6.37 13.32
CA GLN A 22 -6.41 -6.42 13.91
C GLN A 22 -5.34 -6.43 12.83
N TRP A 23 -4.31 -5.62 13.03
CA TRP A 23 -3.08 -5.68 12.26
C TRP A 23 -2.37 -6.98 12.60
N ILE A 24 -2.19 -7.82 11.59
CA ILE A 24 -1.39 -9.05 11.70
C ILE A 24 -0.09 -8.84 10.92
N PRO A 25 1.03 -9.41 11.37
CA PRO A 25 2.27 -9.36 10.60
C PRO A 25 2.05 -9.90 9.19
N PHE A 26 2.63 -9.23 8.20
CA PHE A 26 2.65 -9.73 6.84
C PHE A 26 3.80 -10.73 6.73
N THR A 27 3.50 -11.98 6.42
CA THR A 27 4.49 -13.07 6.43
C THR A 27 4.47 -13.87 5.13
N ASP A 28 5.60 -14.50 4.82
CA ASP A 28 5.69 -15.47 3.74
C ASP A 28 5.03 -16.82 4.09
N ASN A 29 5.11 -17.80 3.19
CA ASN A 29 4.56 -19.16 3.39
C ASN A 29 5.25 -19.95 4.51
N HIS A 30 6.35 -19.45 5.05
CA HIS A 30 7.11 -20.03 6.15
C HIS A 30 6.93 -19.25 7.46
N ASN A 31 5.98 -18.31 7.51
CA ASN A 31 5.74 -17.39 8.62
C ASN A 31 6.90 -16.43 8.93
N ASN A 32 7.81 -16.19 7.98
CA ASN A 32 8.82 -15.16 8.13
C ASN A 32 8.20 -13.79 7.88
N PRO A 33 8.42 -12.79 8.76
CA PRO A 33 7.89 -11.46 8.55
C PRO A 33 8.53 -10.82 7.32
N ILE A 34 7.69 -10.28 6.45
CA ILE A 34 8.10 -9.49 5.29
C ILE A 34 8.14 -8.03 5.72
N ILE A 35 9.35 -7.48 5.73
CA ILE A 35 9.61 -6.10 6.10
C ILE A 35 9.79 -5.30 4.80
N ILE A 36 9.01 -4.23 4.69
CA ILE A 36 9.06 -3.30 3.57
C ILE A 36 9.80 -2.05 4.05
N GLY A 37 11.01 -1.84 3.54
CA GLY A 37 11.88 -0.71 3.86
C GLY A 37 13.10 -1.07 4.68
N GLU A 38 14.09 -0.17 4.67
CA GLU A 38 15.31 -0.30 5.47
C GLU A 38 15.22 0.52 6.76
N ASN A 39 16.01 0.16 7.78
CA ASN A 39 15.95 0.77 9.12
C ASN A 39 16.19 2.30 9.14
N ASN A 40 16.79 2.86 8.10
CA ASN A 40 17.12 4.28 8.00
C ASN A 40 16.16 5.07 7.09
N ASP A 41 15.18 4.41 6.48
CA ASP A 41 14.25 5.05 5.56
C ASP A 41 13.17 5.85 6.30
N ASP A 42 12.95 7.09 5.87
CA ASP A 42 11.87 7.92 6.35
C ASP A 42 10.59 7.70 5.51
N TYR A 43 9.71 6.86 6.04
CA TYR A 43 8.38 6.58 5.48
C TYR A 43 7.32 7.61 5.88
N GLN A 44 7.68 8.74 6.49
CA GLN A 44 6.74 9.81 6.76
C GLN A 44 6.07 10.28 5.47
N GLY A 45 4.73 10.28 5.48
CA GLY A 45 3.94 10.68 4.32
C GLY A 45 4.02 9.73 3.13
N ALA A 46 4.50 8.50 3.32
CA ALA A 46 4.51 7.48 2.29
C ALA A 46 3.10 7.19 1.74
N ARG A 47 3.07 6.83 0.46
CA ARG A 47 1.87 6.45 -0.27
C ARG A 47 2.15 5.18 -1.03
N ALA A 48 1.17 4.31 -1.11
CA ALA A 48 1.27 3.08 -1.88
C ALA A 48 0.04 2.87 -2.76
N VAL A 49 0.24 2.26 -3.91
CA VAL A 49 -0.82 1.86 -4.84
C VAL A 49 -0.52 0.48 -5.41
N ILE A 50 -1.57 -0.33 -5.53
CA ILE A 50 -1.50 -1.62 -6.21
C ILE A 50 -1.78 -1.40 -7.70
N GLY A 51 -0.92 -1.93 -8.56
CA GLY A 51 -1.04 -1.82 -10.01
C GLY A 51 -0.19 -2.85 -10.75
N GLY A 52 0.31 -2.48 -11.93
CA GLY A 52 0.91 -3.41 -12.88
C GLY A 52 -0.14 -4.11 -13.75
N SER A 53 0.30 -4.86 -14.76
CA SER A 53 -0.59 -5.51 -15.74
C SER A 53 -1.65 -6.41 -15.11
N ASN A 54 -1.28 -7.08 -14.01
CA ASN A 54 -2.14 -8.01 -13.29
C ASN A 54 -2.42 -7.59 -11.83
N ASN A 55 -2.32 -6.29 -11.49
CA ASN A 55 -2.50 -5.81 -10.10
C ASN A 55 -1.62 -6.54 -9.07
N HIS A 56 -0.42 -6.95 -9.47
CA HIS A 56 0.50 -7.77 -8.67
C HIS A 56 1.69 -6.96 -8.13
N LEU A 57 1.79 -5.67 -8.47
CA LEU A 57 2.88 -4.82 -8.01
C LEU A 57 2.35 -3.78 -7.02
N LEU A 58 3.04 -3.66 -5.88
CA LEU A 58 2.86 -2.58 -4.91
C LEU A 58 3.93 -1.52 -5.17
N PHE A 59 3.48 -0.36 -5.64
CA PHE A 59 4.32 0.82 -5.81
C PHE A 59 4.24 1.63 -4.53
N ILE A 60 5.38 1.92 -3.91
CA ILE A 60 5.48 2.69 -2.68
C ILE A 60 6.37 3.89 -2.96
N THR A 61 5.85 5.07 -2.70
CA THR A 61 6.56 6.33 -2.81
C THR A 61 6.67 6.97 -1.44
N TYR A 62 7.85 7.48 -1.10
CA TYR A 62 8.15 8.04 0.22
C TYR A 62 9.17 9.18 0.08
N SER A 63 9.63 9.72 1.21
CA SER A 63 10.47 10.92 1.27
C SER A 63 11.68 10.84 0.33
N TYR A 64 12.24 12.00 -0.04
CA TYR A 64 13.37 12.09 -1.00
C TYR A 64 13.12 11.43 -2.35
N HIS A 65 11.94 11.67 -2.93
CA HIS A 65 11.59 11.25 -4.29
C HIS A 65 11.78 9.74 -4.56
N ASN A 66 11.79 8.93 -3.51
CA ASN A 66 12.00 7.50 -3.59
C ASN A 66 10.76 6.78 -4.09
N ILE A 67 10.98 5.76 -4.91
CA ILE A 67 9.98 4.77 -5.27
C ILE A 67 10.55 3.36 -5.12
N SER A 68 9.84 2.52 -4.37
CA SER A 68 10.12 1.10 -4.23
C SER A 68 8.97 0.29 -4.82
N VAL A 69 9.30 -0.79 -5.52
CA VAL A 69 8.35 -1.69 -6.17
C VAL A 69 8.50 -3.07 -5.55
N PHE A 70 7.38 -3.63 -5.09
CA PHE A 70 7.29 -4.97 -4.51
C PHE A 70 6.34 -5.82 -5.34
N ASP A 71 6.68 -7.10 -5.51
CA ASP A 71 5.80 -8.09 -6.12
C ASP A 71 4.98 -8.77 -5.02
N LEU A 72 3.66 -8.65 -5.13
CA LEU A 72 2.69 -9.18 -4.16
C LEU A 72 2.45 -10.69 -4.31
N ASN A 73 2.81 -11.29 -5.45
CA ASN A 73 2.71 -12.73 -5.66
C ASN A 73 3.91 -13.45 -5.05
N THR A 74 5.11 -12.92 -5.29
CA THR A 74 6.36 -13.53 -4.78
C THR A 74 6.73 -13.02 -3.40
N LEU A 75 6.11 -11.92 -2.95
CA LEU A 75 6.41 -11.26 -1.69
C LEU A 75 7.84 -10.73 -1.62
N GLN A 76 8.40 -10.38 -2.78
CA GLN A 76 9.79 -9.95 -2.93
C GLN A 76 9.88 -8.51 -3.40
N PHE A 77 10.96 -7.86 -2.98
CA PHE A 77 11.36 -6.57 -3.50
C PHE A 77 11.81 -6.71 -4.96
N VAL A 78 11.29 -5.87 -5.84
CA VAL A 78 11.60 -5.88 -7.27
C VAL A 78 12.68 -4.84 -7.58
N LYS A 79 12.45 -3.60 -7.16
CA LYS A 79 13.33 -2.48 -7.50
C LYS A 79 13.11 -1.27 -6.62
N HIS A 80 14.17 -0.52 -6.39
CA HIS A 80 14.14 0.85 -5.89
C HIS A 80 14.66 1.81 -6.96
N ASN A 81 14.09 3.00 -7.01
CA ASN A 81 14.50 4.06 -7.91
C ASN A 81 14.10 5.44 -7.36
N TYR A 82 14.52 6.46 -8.08
CA TYR A 82 14.19 7.86 -7.85
C TYR A 82 13.18 8.32 -8.91
N LEU A 83 12.08 8.95 -8.48
CA LEU A 83 11.18 9.64 -9.39
C LEU A 83 11.89 10.85 -10.00
N PRO A 84 11.60 11.19 -11.27
CA PRO A 84 12.22 12.32 -11.97
C PRO A 84 11.60 13.66 -11.50
N THR A 85 11.77 13.99 -10.23
CA THR A 85 11.32 15.23 -9.61
C THR A 85 12.42 15.78 -8.72
N GLN A 86 12.55 17.10 -8.67
CA GLN A 86 13.49 17.79 -7.79
C GLN A 86 12.86 18.11 -6.43
N SER A 87 11.53 17.97 -6.31
CA SER A 87 10.80 18.26 -5.08
C SER A 87 10.68 17.01 -4.20
N MET A 88 10.72 17.21 -2.89
CA MET A 88 10.42 16.16 -1.92
C MET A 88 8.97 15.69 -2.10
N ILE A 89 8.75 14.38 -2.13
CA ILE A 89 7.41 13.79 -2.27
C ILE A 89 6.95 13.23 -0.92
N LEU A 90 5.91 13.82 -0.35
CA LEU A 90 5.28 13.39 0.90
C LEU A 90 3.80 13.73 0.87
N TYR A 91 2.98 12.89 1.51
CA TYR A 91 1.53 13.08 1.68
C TYR A 91 0.71 13.27 0.39
N HIS A 92 1.27 12.97 -0.78
CA HIS A 92 0.63 13.14 -2.08
C HIS A 92 -0.51 12.13 -2.33
N CYS A 93 -1.14 12.17 -3.50
CA CYS A 93 -2.18 11.22 -3.90
C CYS A 93 -1.86 10.65 -5.29
N PHE A 94 -2.10 9.36 -5.49
CA PHE A 94 -2.12 8.76 -6.82
C PHE A 94 -3.46 9.04 -7.49
N VAL A 95 -3.43 9.50 -8.73
CA VAL A 95 -4.64 9.74 -9.54
C VAL A 95 -4.59 8.84 -10.77
N SER A 96 -5.65 8.07 -11.00
CA SER A 96 -5.75 7.25 -12.20
C SER A 96 -5.99 8.14 -13.42
N ASN A 97 -5.24 7.92 -14.50
CA ASN A 97 -5.39 8.65 -15.76
C ASN A 97 -6.80 8.54 -16.37
N GLN A 98 -7.56 7.49 -16.06
CA GLN A 98 -8.95 7.37 -16.50
C GLN A 98 -9.85 8.51 -15.96
N GLN A 99 -9.50 9.09 -14.81
CA GLN A 99 -10.21 10.24 -14.25
C GLN A 99 -9.81 11.56 -14.92
N MET A 100 -8.54 11.73 -15.30
CA MET A 100 -8.06 12.92 -16.02
C MET A 100 -8.70 13.07 -17.40
N ASN A 101 -8.91 11.96 -18.12
CA ASN A 101 -9.59 11.97 -19.42
C ASN A 101 -11.09 12.33 -19.32
N LYS A 102 -11.72 12.13 -18.16
CA LYS A 102 -13.09 12.59 -17.89
C LYS A 102 -13.14 14.08 -17.56
N ALA A 103 -12.13 14.60 -16.85
CA ALA A 103 -12.02 16.02 -16.52
C ALA A 103 -11.72 16.90 -17.73
N LYS A 104 -10.95 16.42 -18.72
CA LYS A 104 -10.70 17.12 -19.99
C LYS A 104 -11.87 17.14 -20.99
N LYS A 105 -12.94 16.37 -20.73
CA LYS A 105 -14.15 16.31 -21.57
C LYS A 105 -15.31 17.16 -21.02
N ARG A 106 -15.03 18.07 -20.10
CA ARG A 106 -15.98 19.06 -19.60
C ARG A 106 -15.59 20.45 -20.05
#